data_AF-A0A418R0P8-F1
#
_entry.id   AF-A0A418R0P8-F1
#
_cell.length_a   1.000
_cell.length_b   1.000
_cell.length_c   1.000
_cell.angle_alpha   90.00
_cell.angle_beta   90.00
_cell.angle_gamma   90.00
#
_symmetry.space_group_name_H-M   'P 1'
#
loop_
_entity.id
_entity.type
_entity.pdbx_description
1 polymer ?
#
loop_
_entity_poly.entity_id
_entity_poly.type
_entity_poly.pdbx_seq_one_letter_code
_entity_poly.pdbx_strand_id
1 'polypeptide(L)'
;MKNVLFLVFFCLSVTLSMAQSGTVGVLGRYEQDNFVGPASVKVGEQNVVITRDPALSKVVWIANLLRGGRVKALLHQKTGSTTFYSIPAQKVGGYQIQAGCAMYDQQEGTVMISLNNKMNCFGMNQSDYDAGVSVSKNGRVSAGGVVVDGRGGVKAPGVQVGQQGVKVDSKVVMAGVQYIGTKEGRPRKDDDD
;
A
#
# COMPACT_ATOMS: atom_id res chain seq x y z
N MET A 1 -61.44 5.62 -25.58
CA MET A 1 -61.04 4.53 -24.68
C MET A 1 -59.79 3.87 -25.23
N LYS A 2 -58.83 3.61 -24.33
CA LYS A 2 -57.77 2.60 -24.41
C LYS A 2 -56.60 2.79 -25.40
N ASN A 3 -55.42 2.84 -24.78
CA ASN A 3 -54.12 2.37 -25.27
C ASN A 3 -53.11 3.43 -25.73
N VAL A 4 -52.78 4.38 -24.85
CA VAL A 4 -51.46 5.04 -24.85
C VAL A 4 -50.84 4.86 -23.48
N LEU A 5 -50.50 3.61 -23.12
CA LEU A 5 -49.80 3.34 -21.87
C LEU A 5 -49.10 1.99 -21.85
N PHE A 6 -48.31 1.64 -22.87
CA PHE A 6 -47.35 0.55 -22.74
C PHE A 6 -46.28 0.72 -23.83
N LEU A 7 -45.08 1.15 -23.43
CA LEU A 7 -43.77 1.00 -24.11
C LEU A 7 -42.79 2.19 -23.94
N VAL A 8 -43.09 3.17 -23.07
CA VAL A 8 -42.05 4.12 -22.57
C VAL A 8 -41.25 3.52 -21.41
N PHE A 9 -41.57 2.30 -20.95
CA PHE A 9 -40.92 1.64 -19.83
C PHE A 9 -39.82 0.62 -20.22
N PHE A 10 -39.30 0.67 -21.45
CA PHE A 10 -38.26 -0.25 -21.93
C PHE A 10 -36.86 0.38 -22.07
N CYS A 11 -36.64 1.58 -21.54
CA CYS A 11 -35.35 2.29 -21.64
C CYS A 11 -34.68 2.60 -20.29
N LEU A 12 -35.15 2.06 -19.16
CA LEU A 12 -34.60 2.43 -17.84
C LEU A 12 -34.17 1.27 -16.94
N SER A 13 -33.91 0.10 -17.50
CA SER A 13 -33.33 -1.02 -16.76
C SER A 13 -32.44 -1.82 -17.70
N VAL A 14 -31.14 -1.50 -17.68
CA VAL A 14 -29.96 -2.33 -17.98
C VAL A 14 -28.82 -1.38 -18.38
N THR A 15 -28.31 -0.65 -17.40
CA THR A 15 -26.95 -0.06 -17.38
C THR A 15 -26.39 -0.19 -15.97
N LEU A 16 -26.53 -1.38 -15.38
CA LEU A 16 -25.85 -1.78 -14.15
C LEU A 16 -25.13 -3.10 -14.44
N SER A 17 -24.18 -3.05 -15.35
CA SER A 17 -23.23 -4.13 -15.54
C SER A 17 -21.91 -3.58 -16.06
N MET A 18 -20.86 -3.84 -15.26
CA MET A 18 -19.45 -3.76 -15.60
C MET A 18 -18.78 -2.37 -15.59
N ALA A 19 -18.80 -1.72 -14.42
CA ALA A 19 -17.66 -0.91 -13.96
C ALA A 19 -16.90 -1.63 -12.81
N GLN A 20 -16.69 -2.94 -12.96
CA GLN A 20 -15.92 -3.77 -12.02
C GLN A 20 -14.63 -4.28 -12.67
N SER A 21 -13.78 -3.37 -13.11
CA SER A 21 -12.43 -3.72 -13.53
C SER A 21 -11.53 -2.57 -13.18
N GLY A 22 -11.11 -2.53 -11.90
CA GLY A 22 -10.32 -1.42 -11.41
C GLY A 22 -9.74 -1.53 -10.01
N THR A 23 -10.50 -1.86 -8.97
CA THR A 23 -9.96 -1.81 -7.58
C THR A 23 -10.69 -2.72 -6.60
N VAL A 24 -11.47 -3.71 -7.06
CA VAL A 24 -12.36 -4.50 -6.20
C VAL A 24 -11.59 -5.33 -5.16
N GLY A 25 -10.37 -5.76 -5.48
CA GLY A 25 -9.57 -6.61 -4.57
C GLY A 25 -9.24 -5.96 -3.23
N VAL A 26 -8.81 -4.69 -3.21
CA VAL A 26 -8.30 -4.04 -1.99
C VAL A 26 -9.40 -3.52 -1.05
N LEU A 27 -10.65 -3.44 -1.54
CA LEU A 27 -11.74 -2.96 -0.72
C LEU A 27 -12.13 -4.01 0.33
N GLY A 28 -12.40 -3.57 1.55
CA GLY A 28 -12.82 -4.45 2.63
C GLY A 28 -12.30 -4.04 3.99
N ARG A 29 -12.43 -4.97 4.93
CA ARG A 29 -11.99 -4.84 6.32
C ARG A 29 -10.76 -5.72 6.53
N TYR A 30 -9.81 -5.22 7.31
CA TYR A 30 -8.53 -5.86 7.56
C TYR A 30 -8.29 -5.97 9.05
N GLU A 31 -8.13 -7.19 9.53
CA GLU A 31 -7.69 -7.47 10.89
C GLU A 31 -6.21 -7.11 11.02
N GLN A 32 -5.84 -6.51 12.15
CA GLN A 32 -4.46 -6.08 12.38
C GLN A 32 -3.60 -7.26 12.82
N ASP A 33 -2.59 -7.59 12.01
CA ASP A 33 -1.57 -8.57 12.38
C ASP A 33 -0.42 -7.90 13.12
N ASN A 34 -0.01 -6.71 12.67
CA ASN A 34 1.06 -5.95 13.31
C ASN A 34 0.86 -4.43 13.14
N PHE A 35 1.25 -3.66 14.16
CA PHE A 35 1.31 -2.21 14.11
C PHE A 35 2.55 -1.70 14.86
N VAL A 36 3.34 -0.87 14.18
CA VAL A 36 4.48 -0.15 14.75
C VAL A 36 4.30 1.33 14.49
N GLY A 37 4.48 2.17 15.50
CA GLY A 37 4.41 3.62 15.35
C GLY A 37 5.04 4.36 16.53
N PRO A 38 5.36 5.65 16.39
CA PRO A 38 5.83 6.45 17.49
C PRO A 38 4.74 6.58 18.57
N ALA A 39 5.14 6.71 19.84
CA ALA A 39 4.21 6.79 20.98
C ALA A 39 3.17 7.92 20.89
N SER A 40 3.45 8.96 20.10
CA SER A 40 2.53 10.07 19.84
C SER A 40 1.35 9.70 18.92
N VAL A 41 1.43 8.58 18.20
CA VAL A 41 0.38 8.13 17.29
C VAL A 41 -0.73 7.44 18.07
N LYS A 42 -1.95 7.94 17.88
CA LYS A 42 -3.17 7.31 18.39
C LYS A 42 -3.70 6.35 17.33
N VAL A 43 -3.55 5.06 17.56
CA VAL A 43 -4.08 3.99 16.69
C VAL A 43 -5.62 3.99 16.75
N GLY A 44 -6.27 3.64 15.64
CA GLY A 44 -7.72 3.43 15.67
C GLY A 44 -8.10 2.19 16.48
N GLU A 45 -9.35 2.15 16.95
CA GLU A 45 -9.85 1.12 17.87
C GLU A 45 -10.54 -0.04 17.14
N GLN A 46 -10.64 0.06 15.83
CA GLN A 46 -11.34 -0.90 14.99
C GLN A 46 -10.42 -1.34 13.85
N ASN A 47 -10.76 -2.48 13.25
CA ASN A 47 -10.10 -2.99 12.06
C ASN A 47 -10.07 -1.93 10.93
N VAL A 48 -8.96 -1.93 10.19
CA VAL A 48 -8.75 -1.00 9.09
C VAL A 48 -9.78 -1.28 8.00
N VAL A 49 -10.41 -0.23 7.49
CA VAL A 49 -11.41 -0.34 6.42
C VAL A 49 -10.94 0.46 5.21
N ILE A 50 -10.85 -0.21 4.06
CA ILE A 50 -10.51 0.42 2.79
C ILE A 50 -11.75 0.51 1.92
N THR A 51 -12.13 1.75 1.59
CA THR A 51 -13.30 2.06 0.75
C THR A 51 -12.88 2.86 -0.49
N ARG A 52 -13.66 2.78 -1.57
CA ARG A 52 -13.43 3.60 -2.76
C ARG A 52 -13.99 4.99 -2.55
N ASP A 53 -13.32 6.01 -3.09
CA ASP A 53 -13.93 7.33 -3.22
C ASP A 53 -15.10 7.29 -4.23
N PRO A 54 -16.26 7.89 -3.92
CA PRO A 54 -17.43 7.82 -4.79
C PRO A 54 -17.27 8.61 -6.10
N ALA A 55 -16.42 9.65 -6.11
CA ALA A 55 -16.22 10.52 -7.27
C ALA A 55 -14.91 10.23 -8.01
N LEU A 56 -13.88 9.73 -7.31
CA LEU A 56 -12.54 9.56 -7.84
C LEU A 56 -12.14 8.07 -7.90
N SER A 57 -12.22 7.48 -9.09
CA SER A 57 -11.99 6.05 -9.32
C SER A 57 -10.59 5.53 -8.92
N LYS A 58 -9.58 6.41 -8.90
CA LYS A 58 -8.20 6.11 -8.48
C LYS A 58 -7.94 6.34 -6.99
N VAL A 59 -8.93 6.78 -6.22
CA VAL A 59 -8.76 7.12 -4.80
C VAL A 59 -9.44 6.09 -3.92
N VAL A 60 -8.74 5.69 -2.87
CA VAL A 60 -9.29 4.92 -1.75
C VAL A 60 -9.11 5.68 -0.44
N TRP A 61 -10.00 5.40 0.50
CA TRP A 61 -9.97 5.91 1.86
C TRP A 61 -9.67 4.77 2.82
N ILE A 62 -8.62 4.94 3.61
CA ILE A 62 -8.21 4.00 4.65
C ILE A 62 -8.69 4.58 5.99
N ALA A 63 -9.77 4.03 6.53
CA ALA A 63 -10.31 4.39 7.83
C ALA A 63 -9.72 3.51 8.93
N ASN A 64 -9.83 3.98 10.19
CA ASN A 64 -9.44 3.27 11.41
C ASN A 64 -7.94 2.95 11.57
N LEU A 65 -7.08 3.31 10.61
CA LEU A 65 -5.62 3.20 10.78
C LEU A 65 -5.11 4.15 11.89
N LEU A 66 -5.58 5.39 11.86
CA LEU A 66 -5.27 6.43 12.84
C LEU A 66 -6.57 6.91 13.47
N ARG A 67 -6.59 7.14 14.78
CA ARG A 67 -7.77 7.63 15.50
C ARG A 67 -8.15 9.02 14.97
N GLY A 68 -9.44 9.23 14.70
CA GLY A 68 -9.96 10.56 14.35
C GLY A 68 -9.80 10.98 12.89
N GLY A 69 -9.64 10.04 11.96
CA GLY A 69 -9.76 10.37 10.54
C GLY A 69 -9.55 9.19 9.59
N ARG A 70 -9.51 9.51 8.29
CA ARG A 70 -9.25 8.59 7.20
C ARG A 70 -8.07 9.07 6.38
N VAL A 71 -7.21 8.16 5.98
CA VAL A 71 -6.04 8.44 5.13
C VAL A 71 -6.46 8.31 3.67
N LYS A 72 -6.22 9.35 2.88
CA LYS A 72 -6.38 9.31 1.41
C LYS A 72 -5.20 8.57 0.80
N ALA A 73 -5.48 7.61 -0.09
CA ALA A 73 -4.46 6.95 -0.89
C ALA A 73 -4.84 6.94 -2.38
N LEU A 74 -3.87 7.11 -3.26
CA LEU A 74 -4.04 7.19 -4.71
C LEU A 74 -3.43 5.97 -5.36
N LEU A 75 -4.16 5.32 -6.26
CA LEU A 75 -3.67 4.18 -7.03
C LEU A 75 -2.42 4.61 -7.80
N HIS A 76 -1.29 3.96 -7.52
CA HIS A 76 -0.02 4.22 -8.16
C HIS A 76 0.23 3.25 -9.31
N GLN A 77 0.26 1.94 -9.01
CA GLN A 77 0.48 0.90 -10.01
C GLN A 77 -0.16 -0.42 -9.60
N LYS A 78 -0.24 -1.35 -10.56
CA LYS A 78 -0.62 -2.74 -10.32
C LYS A 78 0.36 -3.65 -11.04
N THR A 79 0.81 -4.68 -10.34
CA THR A 79 1.77 -5.65 -10.86
C THR A 79 1.29 -7.03 -10.45
N GLY A 80 0.77 -7.81 -11.41
CA GLY A 80 0.20 -9.12 -11.13
C GLY A 80 -0.94 -9.04 -10.10
N SER A 81 -0.80 -9.79 -9.00
CA SER A 81 -1.72 -9.80 -7.86
C SER A 81 -1.55 -8.61 -6.91
N THR A 82 -0.49 -7.82 -7.06
CA THR A 82 -0.16 -6.74 -6.11
C THR A 82 -0.65 -5.39 -6.61
N THR A 83 -1.30 -4.63 -5.74
CA THR A 83 -1.75 -3.26 -6.00
C THR A 83 -1.02 -2.29 -5.07
N PHE A 84 -0.48 -1.21 -5.63
CA PHE A 84 0.25 -0.19 -4.88
C PHE A 84 -0.49 1.14 -4.90
N TYR A 85 -0.51 1.80 -3.76
CA TYR A 85 -1.08 3.12 -3.56
C TYR A 85 -0.03 4.06 -2.97
N SER A 86 -0.01 5.30 -3.46
CA SER A 86 0.74 6.39 -2.85
C SER A 86 -0.14 7.15 -1.85
N ILE A 87 0.44 7.55 -0.73
CA ILE A 87 -0.23 8.32 0.31
C ILE A 87 0.44 9.71 0.34
N PRO A 88 -0.24 10.76 -0.16
CA PRO A 88 0.34 12.10 -0.21
C PRO A 88 0.37 12.73 1.19
N ALA A 89 1.12 13.83 1.29
CA ALA A 89 1.15 14.66 2.50
C ALA A 89 -0.25 15.07 2.93
N GLN A 90 -0.60 14.82 4.19
CA GLN A 90 -1.91 15.14 4.77
C GLN A 90 -1.86 15.07 6.29
N LYS A 91 -2.82 15.71 6.97
CA LYS A 91 -2.98 15.63 8.43
C LYS A 91 -4.19 14.78 8.77
N VAL A 92 -4.01 13.72 9.56
CA VAL A 92 -5.07 12.78 9.95
C VAL A 92 -4.95 12.49 11.43
N GLY A 93 -6.02 12.70 12.21
CA GLY A 93 -6.01 12.34 13.63
C GLY A 93 -4.97 13.07 14.48
N GLY A 94 -4.50 14.24 14.02
CA GLY A 94 -3.39 14.98 14.65
C GLY A 94 -1.99 14.55 14.21
N TYR A 95 -1.85 13.45 13.47
CA TYR A 95 -0.59 13.01 12.90
C TYR A 95 -0.33 13.66 11.53
N GLN A 96 0.88 14.21 11.35
CA GLN A 96 1.30 14.81 10.09
C GLN A 96 1.97 13.74 9.22
N ILE A 97 1.29 13.34 8.15
CA ILE A 97 1.84 12.49 7.11
C ILE A 97 2.56 13.40 6.10
N GLN A 98 3.84 13.15 5.86
CA GLN A 98 4.66 13.78 4.83
C GLN A 98 4.59 12.98 3.52
N ALA A 99 4.70 11.65 3.63
CA ALA A 99 4.53 10.71 2.53
C ALA A 99 4.23 9.32 3.09
N GLY A 100 3.68 8.45 2.26
CA GLY A 100 3.49 7.05 2.61
C GLY A 100 3.08 6.22 1.40
N CYS A 101 2.83 4.95 1.66
CA CYS A 101 2.39 4.00 0.65
C CYS A 101 1.53 2.91 1.28
N ALA A 102 0.74 2.25 0.44
CA ALA A 102 0.08 1.00 0.80
C ALA A 102 0.26 -0.02 -0.33
N MET A 103 0.51 -1.26 0.04
CA MET A 103 0.60 -2.41 -0.85
C MET A 103 -0.49 -3.39 -0.45
N TYR A 104 -1.25 -3.89 -1.42
CA TYR A 104 -2.20 -4.96 -1.22
C TYR A 104 -1.84 -6.14 -2.10
N ASP A 105 -1.55 -7.27 -1.46
CA ASP A 105 -1.33 -8.54 -2.12
C ASP A 105 -2.67 -9.28 -2.25
N GLN A 106 -3.18 -9.44 -3.47
CA GLN A 106 -4.42 -10.18 -3.71
C GLN A 106 -4.29 -11.68 -3.52
N GLN A 107 -3.10 -12.26 -3.62
CA GLN A 107 -2.92 -13.70 -3.44
C GLN A 107 -2.88 -14.04 -1.96
N GLU A 108 -2.16 -13.26 -1.15
CA GLU A 108 -2.09 -13.49 0.30
C GLU A 108 -3.25 -12.80 1.06
N GLY A 109 -3.87 -11.77 0.48
CA GLY A 109 -4.98 -11.03 1.10
C GLY A 109 -4.49 -10.08 2.18
N THR A 110 -3.21 -9.72 2.12
CA THR A 110 -2.53 -8.87 3.09
C THR A 110 -2.45 -7.45 2.57
N VAL A 111 -2.68 -6.48 3.46
CA VAL A 111 -2.37 -5.08 3.22
C VAL A 111 -1.22 -4.64 4.12
N MET A 112 -0.23 -3.99 3.52
CA MET A 112 0.85 -3.32 4.23
C MET A 112 0.70 -1.82 4.01
N ILE A 113 0.73 -1.04 5.09
CA ILE A 113 0.62 0.43 5.03
C ILE A 113 1.79 1.03 5.77
N SER A 114 2.43 2.02 5.15
CA SER A 114 3.60 2.71 5.69
C SER A 114 3.41 4.22 5.58
N LEU A 115 3.58 4.94 6.69
CA LEU A 115 3.50 6.41 6.75
C LEU A 115 4.78 6.99 7.32
N ASN A 116 5.34 8.02 6.69
CA ASN A 116 6.58 8.68 7.06
C ASN A 116 7.80 7.74 7.14
N ASN A 117 7.77 6.65 6.37
CA ASN A 117 8.88 5.72 6.25
C ASN A 117 9.19 5.54 4.77
N LYS A 118 10.26 6.23 4.34
CA LYS A 118 10.73 6.19 2.96
C LYS A 118 11.23 4.80 2.58
N MET A 119 11.75 4.03 3.54
CA MET A 119 12.29 2.70 3.29
C MET A 119 11.24 1.71 2.85
N ASN A 120 10.14 1.65 3.59
CA ASN A 120 9.06 0.71 3.30
C ASN A 120 8.31 1.07 2.01
N CYS A 121 8.50 2.30 1.51
CA CYS A 121 7.94 2.79 0.25
C CYS A 121 8.99 2.88 -0.87
N PHE A 122 10.19 2.38 -0.65
CA PHE A 122 11.27 2.39 -1.62
C PHE A 122 10.90 1.54 -2.84
N GLY A 123 11.13 2.09 -4.04
CA GLY A 123 10.74 1.46 -5.31
C GLY A 123 9.30 1.76 -5.73
N MET A 124 8.57 2.60 -4.97
CA MET A 124 7.24 3.09 -5.35
C MET A 124 7.25 4.49 -5.95
N ASN A 125 8.42 5.15 -6.00
CA ASN A 125 8.57 6.43 -6.70
C ASN A 125 9.53 6.27 -7.87
N GLN A 126 9.24 6.94 -8.98
CA GLN A 126 10.19 7.02 -10.11
C GLN A 126 11.56 7.53 -9.66
N SER A 127 11.58 8.44 -8.68
CA SER A 127 12.80 8.98 -8.10
C SER A 127 13.68 7.98 -7.36
N ASP A 128 13.13 6.83 -6.95
CA ASP A 128 13.93 5.75 -6.40
C ASP A 128 14.77 5.06 -7.50
N TYR A 129 14.42 5.24 -8.77
CA TYR A 129 15.11 4.68 -9.95
C TYR A 129 15.83 5.74 -10.80
N ASP A 130 15.75 7.03 -10.44
CA ASP A 130 16.41 8.11 -11.18
C ASP A 130 17.95 7.93 -11.24
N ALA A 131 18.51 7.25 -10.24
CA ALA A 131 19.88 6.78 -10.30
C ALA A 131 19.97 5.60 -11.30
N GLY A 132 20.35 5.92 -12.53
CA GLY A 132 20.56 4.94 -13.60
C GLY A 132 21.50 3.79 -13.21
N VAL A 133 21.39 2.67 -13.95
CA VAL A 133 22.22 1.49 -13.70
C VAL A 133 23.67 1.81 -14.05
N SER A 134 24.59 1.56 -13.11
CA SER A 134 26.02 1.69 -13.33
C SER A 134 26.76 0.42 -12.93
N VAL A 135 27.76 0.05 -13.74
CA VAL A 135 28.67 -1.08 -13.49
C VAL A 135 30.09 -0.52 -13.47
N SER A 136 30.79 -0.71 -12.36
CA SER A 136 32.17 -0.26 -12.22
C SER A 136 33.17 -1.32 -12.71
N LYS A 137 34.41 -0.89 -12.97
CA LYS A 137 35.51 -1.77 -13.36
C LYS A 137 35.85 -2.85 -12.33
N ASN A 138 35.49 -2.66 -11.06
CA ASN A 138 35.68 -3.63 -9.98
C ASN A 138 34.43 -4.50 -9.72
N GLY A 139 33.50 -4.58 -10.67
CA GLY A 139 32.32 -5.44 -10.61
C GLY A 139 31.22 -4.94 -9.65
N ARG A 140 31.29 -3.68 -9.17
CA ARG A 140 30.21 -3.09 -8.37
C ARG A 140 29.08 -2.66 -9.29
N VAL A 141 27.88 -3.11 -8.99
CA VAL A 141 26.64 -2.72 -9.69
C VAL A 141 25.85 -1.79 -8.77
N SER A 142 25.40 -0.65 -9.28
CA SER A 142 24.50 0.25 -8.56
C SER A 142 23.26 0.52 -9.40
N ALA A 143 22.07 0.38 -8.80
CA ALA A 143 20.79 0.63 -9.44
C ALA A 143 19.80 1.15 -8.39
N GLY A 144 19.20 2.32 -8.64
CA GLY A 144 18.15 2.85 -7.80
C GLY A 144 18.52 3.02 -6.32
N GLY A 145 19.78 3.29 -5.98
CA GLY A 145 20.20 3.39 -4.57
C GLY A 145 20.49 2.06 -3.87
N VAL A 146 20.33 0.93 -4.57
CA VAL A 146 20.89 -0.37 -4.17
C VAL A 146 22.27 -0.53 -4.82
N VAL A 147 23.23 -1.01 -4.03
CA VAL A 147 24.60 -1.30 -4.48
C VAL A 147 24.94 -2.74 -4.15
N VAL A 148 25.40 -3.48 -5.16
CA VAL A 148 26.03 -4.80 -5.00
C VAL A 148 27.51 -4.62 -5.27
N ASP A 149 28.37 -4.94 -4.31
CA ASP A 149 29.82 -4.91 -4.51
C ASP A 149 30.32 -6.18 -5.21
N GLY A 150 31.49 -6.10 -5.86
CA GLY A 150 32.10 -7.23 -6.56
C GLY A 150 32.56 -8.39 -5.67
N ARG A 151 32.29 -8.35 -4.35
CA ARG A 151 32.58 -9.39 -3.36
C ARG A 151 31.29 -9.96 -2.74
N GLY A 152 30.12 -9.61 -3.27
CA GLY A 152 28.81 -10.12 -2.83
C GLY A 152 28.17 -9.33 -1.68
N GLY A 153 28.75 -8.19 -1.26
CA GLY A 153 28.11 -7.30 -0.31
C GLY A 153 26.96 -6.52 -0.94
N VAL A 154 25.86 -6.36 -0.20
CA VAL A 154 24.67 -5.63 -0.64
C VAL A 154 24.43 -4.46 0.29
N LYS A 155 24.24 -3.27 -0.28
CA LYS A 155 23.83 -2.07 0.46
C LYS A 155 22.56 -1.54 -0.15
N ALA A 156 21.50 -1.54 0.64
CA ALA A 156 20.27 -0.81 0.37
C ALA A 156 20.12 0.29 1.42
N PRO A 157 19.21 1.25 1.24
CA PRO A 157 18.99 2.23 2.29
C PRO A 157 18.52 1.50 3.59
N GLY A 158 19.04 1.89 4.76
CA GLY A 158 18.75 1.24 6.05
C GLY A 158 19.33 -0.17 6.30
N VAL A 159 19.83 -0.89 5.28
CA VAL A 159 20.32 -2.28 5.42
C VAL A 159 21.64 -2.47 4.66
N GLN A 160 22.60 -3.12 5.33
CA GLN A 160 23.85 -3.56 4.71
C GLN A 160 24.13 -5.02 5.03
N VAL A 161 24.45 -5.80 4.00
CA VAL A 161 24.85 -7.21 4.10
C VAL A 161 26.29 -7.33 3.61
N GLY A 162 27.13 -8.02 4.35
CA GLY A 162 28.51 -8.31 3.94
C GLY A 162 29.12 -9.45 4.73
N GLN A 163 30.45 -9.62 4.62
CA GLN A 163 31.18 -10.70 5.29
C GLN A 163 31.09 -10.66 6.83
N GLN A 164 30.77 -9.49 7.40
CA GLN A 164 30.57 -9.29 8.84
C GLN A 164 29.12 -9.54 9.28
N GLY A 165 28.25 -10.05 8.39
CA GLY A 165 26.83 -10.26 8.64
C GLY A 165 25.96 -9.09 8.19
N VAL A 166 24.78 -8.99 8.79
CA VAL A 166 23.74 -8.00 8.45
C VAL A 166 23.77 -6.84 9.46
N LYS A 167 23.90 -5.62 8.96
CA LYS A 167 23.77 -4.38 9.73
C LYS A 167 22.47 -3.69 9.33
N VAL A 168 21.62 -3.43 10.33
CA VAL A 168 20.33 -2.76 10.14
C VAL A 168 20.33 -1.46 10.93
N ASP A 169 20.06 -0.35 10.25
CA ASP A 169 19.75 0.91 10.91
C ASP A 169 18.27 0.91 11.29
N SER A 170 17.99 0.44 12.51
CA SER A 170 16.62 0.31 13.02
C SER A 170 15.89 1.64 13.09
N LYS A 171 16.59 2.77 13.26
CA LYS A 171 15.95 4.10 13.27
C LYS A 171 15.38 4.46 11.90
N VAL A 172 16.07 4.03 10.85
CA VAL A 172 15.66 4.27 9.46
C VAL A 172 14.59 3.25 9.04
N VAL A 173 14.77 1.97 9.37
CA VAL A 173 13.84 0.90 8.99
C VAL A 173 12.52 0.98 9.76
N MET A 174 12.56 1.40 11.03
CA MET A 174 11.36 1.49 11.88
C MET A 174 10.78 2.90 12.00
N ALA A 175 11.19 3.83 11.13
CA ALA A 175 10.65 5.18 11.13
C ALA A 175 9.12 5.17 10.90
N GLY A 176 8.43 6.20 11.41
CA GLY A 176 7.03 6.45 11.10
C GLY A 176 6.06 5.37 11.59
N VAL A 177 4.96 5.19 10.86
CA VAL A 177 3.91 4.20 11.15
C VAL A 177 4.00 3.07 10.13
N GLN A 178 3.85 1.83 10.62
CA GLN A 178 3.82 0.61 9.83
C GLN A 178 2.65 -0.24 10.30
N TYR A 179 1.84 -0.70 9.37
CA TYR A 179 0.69 -1.56 9.62
C TYR A 179 0.74 -2.74 8.66
N ILE A 180 0.46 -3.93 9.19
CA ILE A 180 0.21 -5.14 8.42
C ILE A 180 -1.14 -5.68 8.88
N GLY A 181 -1.99 -6.04 7.92
CA GLY A 181 -3.24 -6.70 8.25
C GLY A 181 -3.75 -7.60 7.16
N THR A 182 -4.55 -8.58 7.57
CA THR A 182 -5.11 -9.60 6.69
C THR A 182 -6.60 -9.35 6.49
N LYS A 183 -7.08 -9.57 5.26
CA LYS A 183 -8.47 -9.32 4.90
C LYS A 183 -9.39 -10.27 5.66
N GLU A 184 -10.37 -9.70 6.36
CA GLU A 184 -11.38 -10.48 7.09
C GLU A 184 -12.11 -11.45 6.14
N GLY A 185 -12.39 -12.66 6.62
CA GLY A 185 -13.14 -13.69 5.88
C GLY A 185 -12.30 -14.49 4.87
N ARG A 186 -10.96 -14.40 4.94
CA ARG A 186 -10.09 -15.39 4.30
C ARG A 186 -9.68 -16.49 5.28
N PRO A 187 -9.53 -17.74 4.81
CA PRO A 187 -8.88 -18.78 5.61
C PRO A 187 -7.47 -18.33 5.98
N ARG A 188 -7.09 -18.46 7.26
CA ARG A 188 -5.69 -18.31 7.63
C ARG A 188 -4.96 -19.55 7.12
N LYS A 189 -3.76 -19.36 6.57
CA LYS A 189 -2.94 -20.45 6.04
C LYS A 189 -2.48 -21.43 7.14
N ASP A 190 -2.70 -21.06 8.40
CA ASP A 190 -2.35 -21.82 9.60
C ASP A 190 -3.48 -22.78 10.05
N ASP A 191 -4.58 -22.90 9.29
CA ASP A 191 -5.69 -23.80 9.61
C ASP A 191 -5.56 -25.19 8.95
N ASP A 192 -4.43 -25.50 8.30
CA ASP A 192 -4.11 -26.80 7.70
C ASP A 192 -3.03 -27.55 8.54
N ASP A 193 -3.36 -27.93 9.78
CA ASP A 193 -2.61 -28.90 10.59
C ASP A 193 -3.38 -30.23 10.74
#